data_AF-A0A941UN15-F1
#
_entry.id   AF-A0A941UN15-F1
#
_cell.length_a   1.000
_cell.length_b   1.000
_cell.length_c   1.000
_cell.angle_alpha   90.00
_cell.angle_beta   90.00
_cell.angle_gamma   90.00
#
_symmetry.space_group_name_H-M   'P 1'
#
loop_
_entity.id
_entity.type
_entity.pdbx_description
1 polymer ?
#
loop_
_entity_poly.entity_id
_entity_poly.type
_entity_poly.pdbx_seq_one_letter_code
_entity_poly.pdbx_strand_id
1 'polypeptide(L)'
;MLCYDRFKMNRVVVTGMGAVSPVGNSLYASWSMIKAGQSGIMPITQFEVTDIPWKVAGSLKDFNAGKYLSPKEILRLDPFVHYAVAAAIMAAEDAGLIGAQLLYSAGVIIGSSRGGIQTMEKALKKKMLISRYSASIIRICLSHALDDNKHGIVIRCSETRG
;
A
#
# COMPACT_ATOMS: atom_id res chain seq x y z
N MET A 1 -37.08 4.30 -31.19
CA MET A 1 -35.70 4.19 -31.73
C MET A 1 -34.80 4.96 -30.78
N LEU A 2 -34.28 4.31 -29.74
CA LEU A 2 -33.42 4.96 -28.74
C LEU A 2 -32.13 4.16 -28.56
N CYS A 3 -31.03 4.90 -28.64
CA CYS A 3 -29.66 4.61 -28.24
C CYS A 3 -29.37 3.22 -27.68
N TYR A 4 -28.71 2.39 -28.48
CA TYR A 4 -27.76 1.42 -27.96
C TYR A 4 -26.37 1.90 -28.33
N ASP A 5 -25.92 2.94 -27.63
CA ASP A 5 -24.54 3.41 -27.73
C ASP A 5 -23.66 2.27 -27.19
N ARG A 6 -22.96 1.62 -28.11
CA ARG A 6 -22.23 0.39 -27.87
C ARG A 6 -20.95 0.77 -27.14
N PHE A 7 -20.93 0.64 -25.82
CA PHE A 7 -19.72 0.83 -25.01
C PHE A 7 -18.56 0.03 -25.62
N LYS A 8 -17.69 0.71 -26.37
CA LYS A 8 -16.50 0.10 -26.95
C LYS A 8 -15.49 -0.08 -25.81
N MET A 9 -15.36 -1.31 -25.34
CA MET A 9 -14.40 -1.66 -24.30
C MET A 9 -12.99 -1.59 -24.88
N ASN A 10 -12.15 -0.71 -24.32
CA ASN A 10 -10.75 -0.65 -24.67
C ASN A 10 -10.02 -1.87 -24.10
N ARG A 11 -9.05 -2.40 -24.86
CA ARG A 11 -8.14 -3.43 -24.35
C ARG A 11 -7.24 -2.79 -23.29
N VAL A 12 -7.08 -3.48 -22.16
CA VAL A 12 -6.21 -3.04 -21.06
C VAL A 12 -5.09 -4.06 -20.93
N VAL A 13 -3.86 -3.56 -20.79
CA VAL A 13 -2.65 -4.38 -20.61
C VAL A 13 -1.91 -3.92 -19.36
N VAL A 14 -1.16 -4.83 -18.74
CA VAL A 14 -0.24 -4.51 -17.65
C VAL A 14 1.11 -4.20 -18.26
N THR A 15 1.62 -2.98 -18.04
CA THR A 15 2.89 -2.52 -18.62
C THR A 15 4.05 -2.51 -17.64
N GLY A 16 3.77 -2.53 -16.34
CA GLY A 16 4.80 -2.60 -15.31
C GLY A 16 4.26 -3.10 -13.99
N MET A 17 5.14 -3.69 -13.19
CA MET A 17 4.80 -4.27 -11.90
C MET A 17 5.81 -3.87 -10.82
N GLY A 18 5.32 -3.77 -9.58
CA GLY A 18 6.14 -3.51 -8.41
C GLY A 18 5.62 -4.32 -7.23
N ALA A 19 6.53 -4.85 -6.42
CA ALA A 19 6.18 -5.67 -5.28
C ALA A 19 7.14 -5.44 -4.11
N VAL A 20 6.56 -5.27 -2.93
CA VAL A 20 7.24 -5.27 -1.63
C VAL A 20 6.57 -6.37 -0.82
N SER A 21 7.34 -7.38 -0.43
CA SER A 21 6.80 -8.59 0.21
C SER A 21 7.78 -9.18 1.25
N PRO A 22 7.31 -10.06 2.15
CA PRO A 22 8.17 -10.72 3.13
C PRO A 22 9.28 -11.60 2.52
N VAL A 23 9.12 -11.98 1.25
CA VAL A 23 10.11 -12.76 0.48
C VAL A 23 11.04 -11.88 -0.36
N GLY A 24 10.80 -10.57 -0.44
CA GLY A 24 11.66 -9.65 -1.18
C GLY A 24 11.13 -8.23 -1.25
N ASN A 25 12.05 -7.26 -1.27
CA ASN A 25 11.72 -5.82 -1.38
C ASN A 25 11.70 -5.30 -2.82
N SER A 26 11.74 -6.19 -3.81
CA SER A 26 11.57 -5.86 -5.23
C SER A 26 10.80 -6.96 -5.96
N LEU A 27 10.29 -6.65 -7.14
CA LEU A 27 9.60 -7.62 -8.00
C LEU A 27 10.48 -8.83 -8.29
N TYR A 28 11.68 -8.61 -8.81
CA TYR A 28 12.61 -9.67 -9.20
C TYR A 28 13.09 -10.52 -8.02
N ALA A 29 13.37 -9.89 -6.87
CA ALA A 29 13.77 -10.63 -5.67
C ALA A 29 12.61 -11.46 -5.11
N SER A 30 11.40 -10.89 -5.07
CA SER A 30 10.22 -11.64 -4.63
C SER A 30 9.95 -12.82 -5.56
N TRP A 31 10.04 -12.61 -6.88
CA TRP A 31 9.79 -13.63 -7.88
C TRP A 31 10.81 -14.78 -7.83
N SER A 32 12.09 -14.48 -7.66
CA SER A 32 13.13 -15.52 -7.56
C SER A 32 12.93 -16.40 -6.33
N MET A 33 12.58 -15.81 -5.19
CA MET A 33 12.32 -16.53 -3.94
C MET A 33 11.07 -17.40 -4.03
N ILE A 34 9.99 -16.88 -4.64
CA ILE A 34 8.76 -17.65 -4.86
C ILE A 34 9.03 -18.86 -5.77
N LYS A 35 9.75 -18.67 -6.88
CA LYS A 35 10.13 -19.78 -7.77
C LYS A 35 11.01 -20.82 -7.08
N ALA A 36 11.81 -20.40 -6.10
CA ALA A 36 12.63 -21.30 -5.29
C ALA A 36 11.86 -21.97 -4.14
N GLY A 37 10.54 -21.73 -4.01
CA GLY A 37 9.71 -22.30 -2.94
C GLY A 37 10.03 -21.76 -1.55
N GLN A 38 10.66 -20.59 -1.45
CA GLN A 38 11.08 -20.01 -0.18
C GLN A 38 9.91 -19.28 0.51
N SER A 39 9.72 -19.54 1.79
CA SER A 39 8.69 -18.88 2.61
C SER A 39 9.23 -17.61 3.28
N GLY A 40 8.40 -16.58 3.32
CA GLY A 40 8.68 -15.33 4.03
C GLY A 40 8.18 -15.31 5.48
N ILE A 41 7.63 -16.42 5.99
CA ILE A 41 7.10 -16.51 7.36
C ILE A 41 8.25 -16.75 8.34
N MET A 42 8.30 -15.94 9.40
CA MET A 42 9.34 -16.02 10.42
C MET A 42 8.77 -15.70 11.82
N PRO A 43 9.52 -15.99 12.91
CA PRO A 43 9.16 -15.53 14.24
C PRO A 43 8.97 -14.00 14.28
N ILE A 44 7.94 -13.54 14.99
CA ILE A 44 7.68 -12.12 15.17
C ILE A 44 8.80 -11.52 16.03
N THR A 45 9.41 -10.43 15.56
CA THR A 45 10.50 -9.72 16.25
C THR A 45 10.19 -8.25 16.52
N GLN A 46 9.09 -7.74 15.95
CA GLN A 46 8.74 -6.32 16.02
C GLN A 46 8.12 -5.92 17.36
N PHE A 47 7.56 -6.88 18.11
CA PHE A 47 6.90 -6.66 19.39
C PHE A 47 6.91 -7.95 20.21
N GLU A 48 6.61 -7.82 21.51
CA GLU A 48 6.54 -8.95 22.43
C GLU A 48 5.29 -9.80 22.15
N VAL A 49 5.49 -11.12 22.03
CA VAL A 49 4.45 -12.09 21.67
C VAL A 49 4.16 -13.13 22.75
N THR A 50 4.61 -12.87 23.99
CA THR A 50 4.49 -13.81 25.12
C THR A 50 3.04 -14.24 25.35
N ASP A 51 2.10 -13.30 25.30
CA ASP A 51 0.67 -13.51 25.60
C ASP A 51 -0.19 -13.85 24.37
N ILE A 52 0.44 -14.09 23.21
CA ILE A 52 -0.25 -14.28 21.94
C ILE A 52 -0.05 -15.73 21.47
N PRO A 53 -1.12 -16.45 21.08
CA PRO A 53 -0.99 -17.84 20.66
C PRO A 53 -0.26 -17.99 19.31
N TRP A 54 -0.34 -16.98 18.43
CA TRP A 54 0.42 -16.94 17.18
C TRP A 54 1.73 -16.15 17.33
N LYS A 55 2.86 -16.79 17.01
CA LYS A 55 4.22 -16.23 17.20
C LYS A 55 5.01 -16.04 15.92
N VAL A 56 4.38 -16.26 14.76
CA VAL A 56 5.00 -16.14 13.44
C VAL A 56 4.23 -15.15 12.57
N ALA A 57 4.93 -14.42 11.70
CA ALA A 57 4.36 -13.49 10.74
C ALA A 57 5.21 -13.40 9.48
N GLY A 58 4.58 -12.96 8.38
CA GLY A 58 5.27 -12.55 7.16
C GLY A 58 5.70 -11.09 7.27
N SER A 59 6.80 -10.83 7.97
CA SER A 59 7.29 -9.46 8.14
C SER A 59 8.28 -9.07 7.05
N LEU A 60 8.26 -7.78 6.66
CA LEU A 60 9.26 -7.22 5.77
C LEU A 60 10.63 -7.17 6.46
N LYS A 61 11.67 -7.61 5.75
CA LYS A 61 13.07 -7.56 6.19
C LYS A 61 13.78 -6.42 5.49
N ASP A 62 14.54 -5.61 6.23
CA ASP A 62 15.45 -4.59 5.70
C ASP A 62 14.82 -3.61 4.69
N PHE A 63 13.51 -3.35 4.81
CA PHE A 63 12.83 -2.37 3.97
C PHE A 63 13.26 -0.96 4.37
N ASN A 64 13.83 -0.22 3.41
CA ASN A 64 14.25 1.16 3.61
C ASN A 64 13.32 2.14 2.89
N ALA A 65 12.41 2.76 3.66
CA ALA A 65 11.49 3.78 3.15
C ALA A 65 12.21 5.04 2.62
N GLY A 66 13.42 5.34 3.12
CA GLY A 66 14.22 6.51 2.71
C GLY A 66 14.68 6.49 1.26
N LYS A 67 14.55 5.35 0.57
CA LYS A 67 14.79 5.26 -0.88
C LYS A 67 13.66 5.88 -1.71
N TYR A 68 12.46 6.00 -1.15
CA TYR A 68 11.25 6.35 -1.88
C TYR A 68 10.56 7.60 -1.33
N LEU A 69 10.79 7.93 -0.07
CA LEU A 69 10.09 8.99 0.65
C LEU A 69 11.09 9.90 1.34
N SER A 70 10.77 11.18 1.42
CA SER A 70 11.53 12.13 2.22
C SER A 70 11.38 11.85 3.72
N PRO A 71 12.35 12.26 4.57
CA PRO A 71 12.25 12.08 6.03
C PRO A 71 10.96 12.66 6.64
N LYS A 72 10.44 13.74 6.05
CA LYS A 72 9.20 14.40 6.49
C LYS A 72 7.96 13.57 6.18
N GLU A 73 7.96 12.86 5.05
CA GLU A 73 6.87 11.97 4.66
C GLU A 73 6.90 10.69 5.47
N ILE A 74 8.08 10.11 5.71
CA ILE A 74 8.25 8.90 6.53
C ILE A 74 7.70 9.09 7.95
N LEU A 75 7.83 10.30 8.51
CA LEU A 75 7.30 10.62 9.83
C LEU A 75 5.77 10.78 9.86
N ARG A 76 5.16 11.17 8.73
CA ARG A 76 3.75 11.54 8.64
C ARG A 76 2.86 10.42 8.15
N LEU A 77 3.40 9.56 7.28
CA LEU A 77 2.67 8.47 6.65
C LEU A 77 2.75 7.20 7.50
N ASP A 78 1.73 6.36 7.41
CA ASP A 78 1.74 5.07 8.08
C ASP A 78 2.63 4.08 7.29
N PRO A 79 3.30 3.12 7.95
CA PRO A 79 4.14 2.13 7.28
C PRO A 79 3.51 1.44 6.06
N PHE A 80 2.20 1.16 6.06
CA PHE A 80 1.55 0.53 4.89
C PHE A 80 1.62 1.42 3.63
N VAL A 81 1.58 2.74 3.81
CA VAL A 81 1.69 3.72 2.72
C VAL A 81 3.11 3.72 2.17
N HIS A 82 4.13 3.53 3.02
CA HIS A 82 5.52 3.43 2.55
C HIS A 82 5.70 2.28 1.57
N TYR A 83 5.09 1.13 1.86
CA TYR A 83 5.15 -0.04 1.00
C TYR A 83 4.37 0.19 -0.31
N ALA A 84 3.19 0.82 -0.22
CA ALA A 84 2.38 1.15 -1.39
C ALA A 84 3.10 2.12 -2.34
N VAL A 85 3.71 3.17 -1.81
CA VAL A 85 4.48 4.14 -2.61
C VAL A 85 5.69 3.48 -3.25
N ALA A 86 6.46 2.68 -2.49
CA ALA A 86 7.60 1.95 -3.03
C ALA A 86 7.18 1.01 -4.17
N ALA A 87 6.09 0.25 -4.01
CA ALA A 87 5.57 -0.62 -5.05
C ALA A 87 5.06 0.14 -6.28
N ALA A 88 4.40 1.28 -6.09
CA ALA A 88 3.91 2.12 -7.19
C ALA A 88 5.06 2.73 -8.00
N ILE A 89 6.12 3.21 -7.32
CA ILE A 89 7.32 3.73 -8.00
C ILE A 89 8.01 2.62 -8.79
N MET A 90 8.21 1.44 -8.19
CA MET A 90 8.78 0.29 -8.91
C MET A 90 7.96 -0.10 -10.14
N ALA A 91 6.63 -0.06 -10.06
CA ALA A 91 5.77 -0.35 -11.21
C ALA A 91 5.89 0.71 -12.32
N ALA A 92 6.02 1.99 -11.95
CA ALA A 92 6.22 3.07 -12.91
C ALA A 92 7.62 3.02 -13.56
N GLU A 93 8.65 2.62 -12.80
CA GLU A 93 10.00 2.36 -13.31
C GLU A 93 10.02 1.19 -14.29
N ASP A 94 9.40 0.06 -13.93
CA ASP A 94 9.31 -1.14 -14.76
C ASP A 94 8.53 -0.87 -16.07
N ALA A 95 7.51 -0.02 -16.02
CA ALA A 95 6.77 0.43 -17.19
C ALA A 95 7.52 1.48 -18.04
N GLY A 96 8.67 1.99 -17.59
CA GLY A 96 9.40 3.06 -18.28
C GLY A 96 8.66 4.41 -18.29
N LEU A 97 7.79 4.66 -17.31
CA LEU A 97 6.90 5.83 -17.27
C LEU A 97 7.44 6.97 -16.39
N ILE A 98 8.59 6.82 -15.74
CA ILE A 98 9.16 7.87 -14.88
C ILE A 98 9.45 9.13 -15.72
N GLY A 99 8.82 10.24 -15.33
CA GLY A 99 8.90 11.52 -16.05
C GLY A 99 8.01 11.61 -17.30
N ALA A 100 7.21 10.58 -17.61
CA ALA A 100 6.28 10.62 -18.73
C ALA A 100 5.12 11.58 -18.45
N GLN A 101 4.78 12.42 -19.43
CA GLN A 101 3.68 13.39 -19.31
C GLN A 101 2.32 12.71 -19.04
N LEU A 102 2.18 11.45 -19.46
CA LEU A 102 0.96 10.65 -19.23
C LEU A 102 0.67 10.41 -17.75
N LEU A 103 1.69 10.45 -16.88
CA LEU A 103 1.48 10.32 -15.43
C LEU A 103 0.66 11.47 -14.83
N TYR A 104 0.67 12.65 -15.45
CA TYR A 104 -0.14 13.79 -14.96
C TYR A 104 -1.65 13.62 -15.17
N SER A 105 -2.05 12.75 -16.10
CA SER A 105 -3.46 12.41 -16.35
C SER A 105 -3.82 10.97 -15.94
N ALA A 106 -2.88 10.25 -15.32
CA ALA A 106 -3.08 8.88 -14.89
C ALA A 106 -3.98 8.81 -13.65
N GLY A 107 -4.91 7.85 -13.64
CA GLY A 107 -5.68 7.50 -12.46
C GLY A 107 -4.91 6.56 -11.55
N VAL A 108 -5.03 6.75 -10.24
CA VAL A 108 -4.42 5.89 -9.22
C VAL A 108 -5.54 5.27 -8.37
N ILE A 109 -5.53 3.94 -8.27
CA ILE A 109 -6.41 3.18 -7.38
C ILE A 109 -5.51 2.33 -6.50
N ILE A 110 -5.50 2.61 -5.20
CA ILE A 110 -4.74 1.88 -4.18
C ILE A 110 -5.70 1.61 -3.03
N GLY A 111 -5.67 0.39 -2.49
CA GLY A 111 -6.49 0.02 -1.34
C GLY A 111 -5.66 -0.55 -0.20
N SER A 112 -6.14 -0.38 1.04
CA SER A 112 -5.66 -1.09 2.23
C SER A 112 -6.83 -1.63 3.06
N SER A 113 -6.76 -2.89 3.51
CA SER A 113 -7.86 -3.50 4.25
C SER A 113 -8.02 -2.95 5.67
N ARG A 114 -6.89 -2.76 6.38
CA ARG A 114 -6.89 -2.32 7.79
C ARG A 114 -6.27 -0.94 8.00
N GLY A 115 -5.75 -0.31 6.94
CA GLY A 115 -5.13 1.00 7.01
C GLY A 115 -4.05 1.10 8.09
N GLY A 116 -3.91 2.28 8.68
CA GLY A 116 -2.89 2.60 9.68
C GLY A 116 -3.26 2.18 11.10
N ILE A 117 -3.51 0.89 11.33
CA ILE A 117 -3.92 0.38 12.64
C ILE A 117 -2.88 0.66 13.74
N GLN A 118 -1.59 0.66 13.39
CA GLN A 118 -0.51 0.98 14.32
C GLN A 118 -0.56 2.45 14.75
N THR A 119 -0.83 3.36 13.82
CA THR A 119 -0.98 4.78 14.13
C THR A 119 -2.20 5.03 15.01
N MET A 120 -3.31 4.34 14.74
CA MET A 120 -4.51 4.39 15.59
C MET A 120 -4.21 3.92 17.02
N GLU A 121 -3.54 2.78 17.17
CA GLU A 121 -3.18 2.22 18.47
C GLU A 121 -2.27 3.17 19.26
N LYS A 122 -1.24 3.75 18.62
CA LYS A 122 -0.34 4.73 19.25
C LYS A 122 -1.09 5.98 19.70
N ALA A 123 -2.00 6.49 18.87
CA ALA A 123 -2.81 7.66 19.22
C ALA A 123 -3.74 7.39 20.42
N LEU A 124 -4.35 6.19 20.47
CA LEU A 124 -5.19 5.76 21.59
C LEU A 124 -4.39 5.60 22.88
N LYS A 125 -3.26 4.90 22.85
CA LYS A 125 -2.36 4.74 24.02
C LYS A 125 -1.91 6.09 24.57
N LYS A 126 -1.50 7.02 23.69
CA LYS A 126 -1.08 8.37 24.09
C LYS A 126 -2.21 9.15 24.78
N LYS A 127 -3.45 8.99 24.34
CA LYS A 127 -4.62 9.68 24.93
C LYS A 127 -5.19 8.98 26.16
N MET A 128 -5.11 7.66 26.29
CA MET A 128 -5.50 6.95 27.51
C MET A 128 -4.60 7.30 28.70
N LEU A 129 -3.32 7.59 28.45
CA LEU A 129 -2.40 8.12 29.46
C LEU A 129 -2.72 9.57 29.88
N ILE A 130 -3.49 10.31 29.07
CA ILE A 130 -3.90 11.68 29.34
C ILE A 130 -5.40 11.66 29.70
N SER A 131 -5.71 11.32 30.95
CA SER A 131 -7.07 11.24 31.50
C SER A 131 -7.91 12.49 31.16
N ARG A 132 -8.83 12.37 30.20
CA ARG A 132 -10.19 12.94 30.20
C ARG A 132 -10.90 12.60 28.89
N TYR A 133 -12.06 11.92 29.02
CA TYR A 133 -13.04 11.74 27.95
C TYR A 133 -13.38 13.11 27.35
N SER A 134 -13.04 13.33 26.08
CA SER A 134 -13.45 14.52 25.34
C SER A 134 -13.94 14.11 23.96
N ALA A 135 -15.01 14.76 23.52
CA ALA A 135 -15.82 14.51 22.31
C ALA A 135 -15.02 14.47 20.97
N SER A 136 -13.70 14.63 21.00
CA SER A 136 -12.79 14.51 19.86
C SER A 136 -12.64 13.08 19.33
N ILE A 137 -13.04 12.05 20.10
CA ILE A 137 -12.98 10.63 19.69
C ILE A 137 -13.82 10.39 18.41
N ILE A 138 -14.98 11.06 18.29
CA ILE A 138 -15.87 10.90 17.13
C ILE A 138 -15.24 11.52 15.86
N ARG A 139 -14.45 12.59 15.98
CA ARG A 139 -13.94 13.35 14.82
C ARG A 139 -12.70 12.74 14.15
N ILE A 140 -11.84 12.04 14.91
CA ILE A 140 -10.66 11.35 14.36
C ILE A 140 -11.03 9.99 13.76
N CYS A 141 -12.02 9.30 14.34
CA CYS A 141 -12.52 8.04 13.77
C CYS A 141 -13.33 8.29 12.49
N LEU A 142 -14.13 9.36 12.41
CA LEU A 142 -14.89 9.65 11.18
C LEU A 142 -14.01 9.96 9.96
N SER A 143 -12.82 10.52 10.16
CA SER A 143 -11.92 10.86 9.05
C SER A 143 -11.20 9.65 8.46
N HIS A 144 -11.08 8.55 9.21
CA HIS A 144 -10.50 7.29 8.73
C HIS A 144 -11.54 6.24 8.31
N ALA A 145 -12.81 6.42 8.68
CA ALA A 145 -13.87 5.45 8.42
C ALA A 145 -14.64 5.68 7.10
N LEU A 146 -14.36 6.77 6.37
CA LEU A 146 -15.09 7.14 5.14
C LEU A 146 -14.43 6.70 3.83
N ASP A 147 -13.47 5.77 3.87
CA ASP A 147 -12.85 5.24 2.64
C ASP A 147 -13.53 3.93 2.23
N ASP A 148 -14.54 4.05 1.37
CA ASP A 148 -15.25 2.93 0.74
C ASP A 148 -14.30 2.17 -0.18
N ASN A 149 -14.02 0.94 0.23
CA ASN A 149 -12.73 0.31 0.02
C ASN A 149 -12.91 -0.91 -0.91
N LYS A 150 -12.60 -0.72 -2.21
CA LYS A 150 -12.48 -1.80 -3.22
C LYS A 150 -11.01 -1.91 -3.64
N HIS A 151 -10.36 -3.02 -3.31
CA HIS A 151 -8.90 -3.13 -3.34
C HIS A 151 -8.38 -3.88 -4.58
N GLY A 152 -7.63 -3.16 -5.42
CA GLY A 152 -6.79 -3.70 -6.48
C GLY A 152 -5.96 -2.56 -7.07
N ILE A 153 -4.64 -2.72 -7.16
CA ILE A 153 -3.79 -1.77 -7.88
C ILE A 153 -3.98 -2.06 -9.38
N VAL A 154 -4.78 -1.24 -10.03
CA VAL A 154 -4.88 -1.19 -11.49
C VAL A 154 -4.44 0.20 -11.91
N ILE A 155 -3.21 0.32 -12.38
CA ILE A 155 -2.76 1.52 -13.08
C ILE A 155 -3.48 1.50 -14.42
N ARG A 156 -4.55 2.29 -14.54
CA ARG A 156 -5.30 2.40 -15.79
C ARG A 156 -4.55 3.35 -16.72
N CYS A 157 -3.70 2.79 -17.56
CA CYS A 157 -3.09 3.49 -18.67
C CYS A 157 -4.02 3.35 -19.89
N SER A 158 -4.88 4.34 -20.14
CA SER A 158 -5.65 4.38 -21.40
C SER A 158 -4.98 5.33 -22.37
N GLU A 159 -4.30 4.77 -23.37
CA GLU A 159 -3.89 5.51 -24.56
C GLU A 159 -5.02 5.39 -25.59
N THR A 160 -5.73 6.49 -25.86
CA THR A 160 -6.67 6.59 -26.99
C THR A 160 -6.06 7.47 -28.08
N ARG A 161 -5.28 6.85 -28.96
CA ARG A 161 -5.05 7.34 -30.33
C ARG A 161 -5.13 6.14 -31.27
N GLY A 162 -6.20 6.10 -32.08
CA GLY A 162 -6.50 5.04 -33.04
C GLY A 162 -8.00 4.92 -33.29
#